data_AF-A0A1E5VDH5-F1
#
_entry.id   AF-A0A1E5VDH5-F1
#
_cell.length_a   1.000
_cell.length_b   1.000
_cell.length_c   1.000
_cell.angle_alpha   90.00
_cell.angle_beta   90.00
_cell.angle_gamma   90.00
#
_symmetry.space_group_name_H-M   'P 1'
#
loop_
_entity.id
_entity.type
_entity.pdbx_description
1 polymer ?
#
loop_
_entity_poly.entity_id
_entity_poly.type
_entity_poly.pdbx_seq_one_letter_code
_entity_poly.pdbx_strand_id
1 'polypeptide(L)'
;MAASVEIMNPSTEVLETAVTSVFQPGKLAVEFHISILAKGDTEDIAAAAEVTDWLNMGLLSVLPKGVESNLSKLALAGHSRGGRTAFSLVLGHNKTNLKFSALIAVDPVAGSDKSSQISPKILTYEPSSFDIAMPVLVIGTGLGEEKKNILFPPCAPKDVNHREFYHECKPPCYYFVTKDYGHLDMLDDDAPKFMTCMCKDGNNCKDKMRRTVAGIVVAFLKAVLNEEDGDLRVILKDPKLAATTLDPVENRLA
;
A
#
# COMPACT_ATOMS: atom_id res chain seq x y z
N MET A 1 -13.52 -16.75 8.04
CA MET A 1 -13.97 -15.75 9.02
C MET A 1 -12.78 -14.85 9.27
N ALA A 2 -12.80 -13.64 8.70
CA ALA A 2 -11.82 -12.62 9.01
C ALA A 2 -12.18 -12.03 10.38
N ALA A 3 -11.25 -12.05 11.32
CA ALA A 3 -11.41 -11.36 12.60
C ALA A 3 -10.68 -10.02 12.46
N SER A 4 -11.44 -8.92 12.35
CA SER A 4 -10.90 -7.57 12.49
C SER A 4 -10.64 -7.33 13.98
N VAL A 5 -9.39 -7.06 14.35
CA VAL A 5 -9.04 -6.59 15.69
C VAL A 5 -8.96 -5.07 15.59
N GLU A 6 -10.02 -4.41 16.05
CA GLU A 6 -10.15 -2.96 16.03
C GLU A 6 -9.47 -2.38 17.28
N ILE A 7 -8.30 -1.76 17.12
CA ILE A 7 -7.69 -0.93 18.17
C ILE A 7 -8.11 0.52 17.91
N MET A 8 -9.09 0.98 18.71
CA MET A 8 -9.79 2.27 18.57
C MET A 8 -8.87 3.50 18.58
N ASN A 9 -8.96 4.35 17.54
CA ASN A 9 -8.83 5.81 17.64
C ASN A 9 -9.59 6.50 16.47
N PRO A 10 -10.30 7.62 16.69
CA PRO A 10 -11.32 8.13 15.76
C PRO A 10 -10.73 9.09 14.72
N SER A 11 -10.12 8.57 13.65
CA SER A 11 -9.91 9.28 12.39
C SER A 11 -9.50 8.28 11.31
N THR A 12 -10.49 7.62 10.72
CA THR A 12 -10.34 6.38 9.93
C THR A 12 -10.18 6.63 8.43
N GLU A 13 -9.04 6.24 7.85
CA GLU A 13 -8.95 5.78 6.45
C GLU A 13 -9.15 4.26 6.48
N VAL A 14 -10.17 3.77 5.77
CA VAL A 14 -10.56 2.36 5.75
C VAL A 14 -10.19 1.78 4.38
N LEU A 15 -9.19 0.89 4.37
CA LEU A 15 -8.90 -0.03 3.26
C LEU A 15 -9.52 -1.42 3.50
N GLU A 16 -10.51 -1.51 4.41
CA GLU A 16 -11.07 -2.79 4.87
C GLU A 16 -11.54 -3.65 3.71
N THR A 17 -12.25 -3.13 2.71
CA THR A 17 -12.89 -3.94 1.66
C THR A 17 -11.86 -4.35 0.61
N ALA A 18 -10.88 -3.52 0.26
CA ALA A 18 -9.82 -3.91 -0.68
C ALA A 18 -8.94 -5.05 -0.12
N VAL A 19 -8.73 -5.07 1.20
CA VAL A 19 -7.86 -6.05 1.87
C VAL A 19 -8.66 -7.26 2.38
N THR A 20 -9.83 -7.09 3.00
CA THR A 20 -10.66 -8.22 3.51
C THR A 20 -11.46 -8.96 2.44
N SER A 21 -11.88 -8.32 1.34
CA SER A 21 -12.68 -9.02 0.31
C SER A 21 -11.88 -10.06 -0.50
N VAL A 22 -10.55 -10.08 -0.36
CA VAL A 22 -9.66 -10.91 -1.21
C VAL A 22 -8.77 -11.86 -0.40
N PHE A 23 -8.97 -11.98 0.91
CA PHE A 23 -8.38 -13.10 1.65
C PHE A 23 -9.12 -14.39 1.35
N GLN A 24 -8.52 -15.17 0.45
CA GLN A 24 -8.75 -16.61 0.37
C GLN A 24 -8.57 -17.26 1.75
N PRO A 25 -9.18 -18.44 2.00
CA PRO A 25 -8.96 -19.18 3.24
C PRO A 25 -7.46 -19.31 3.58
N GLY A 26 -7.08 -18.99 4.81
CA GLY A 26 -5.70 -19.16 5.31
C GLY A 26 -4.80 -17.91 5.28
N LYS A 27 -5.32 -16.73 4.93
CA LYS A 27 -4.62 -15.45 5.06
C LYS A 27 -5.29 -14.55 6.11
N LEU A 28 -4.49 -13.76 6.83
CA LEU A 28 -4.93 -12.82 7.85
C LEU A 28 -4.28 -11.45 7.59
N ALA A 29 -5.08 -10.39 7.58
CA ALA A 29 -4.60 -9.03 7.74
C ALA A 29 -4.71 -8.59 9.19
N VAL A 30 -3.72 -7.83 9.62
CA VAL A 30 -3.79 -6.99 10.82
C VAL A 30 -3.65 -5.56 10.33
N GLU A 31 -4.64 -4.74 10.62
CA GLU A 31 -4.71 -3.33 10.21
C GLU A 31 -4.47 -2.45 11.43
N PHE A 32 -3.73 -1.36 11.23
CA PHE A 32 -3.58 -0.30 12.21
C PHE A 32 -3.69 1.04 11.50
N HIS A 33 -4.23 2.03 12.21
CA HIS A 33 -4.56 3.32 11.63
C HIS A 33 -3.49 4.35 11.95
N ILE A 34 -3.22 5.24 11.00
CA ILE A 34 -2.27 6.36 11.12
C ILE A 34 -3.00 7.70 11.30
N SER A 35 -2.38 8.66 11.99
CA SER A 35 -3.01 9.96 12.29
C SER A 35 -2.87 10.97 11.16
N ILE A 36 -3.91 11.23 10.38
CA ILE A 36 -3.87 12.06 9.16
C ILE A 36 -3.34 13.50 9.40
N LEU A 37 -3.42 13.99 10.64
CA LEU A 37 -2.97 15.34 11.05
C LEU A 37 -1.50 15.41 11.51
N ALA A 38 -0.77 14.29 11.55
CA ALA A 38 0.60 14.26 12.02
C ALA A 38 1.54 15.11 11.13
N LYS A 39 2.40 15.94 11.75
CA LYS A 39 3.40 16.77 11.07
C LYS A 39 4.64 16.00 10.60
N GLY A 40 4.74 14.73 10.96
CA GLY A 40 5.85 13.84 10.68
C GLY A 40 5.39 12.39 10.75
N ASP A 41 6.27 11.44 10.41
CA ASP A 41 5.93 10.01 10.29
C ASP A 41 6.57 9.16 11.39
N THR A 42 7.39 9.76 12.26
CA THR A 42 8.15 9.00 13.27
C THR A 42 7.24 8.19 14.18
N GLU A 43 6.10 8.76 14.58
CA GLU A 43 5.10 8.10 15.44
C GLU A 43 4.39 6.95 14.70
N ASP A 44 4.02 7.17 13.43
CA ASP A 44 3.39 6.13 12.60
C ASP A 44 4.36 4.98 12.29
N ILE A 45 5.63 5.29 12.01
CA ILE A 45 6.69 4.27 11.83
C ILE A 45 6.91 3.50 13.13
N ALA A 46 6.88 4.16 14.29
CA ALA A 46 6.97 3.50 15.59
C ALA A 46 5.77 2.59 15.87
N ALA A 47 4.55 3.06 15.63
CA ALA A 47 3.35 2.25 15.76
C ALA A 47 3.39 1.03 14.82
N ALA A 48 3.81 1.21 13.56
CA ALA A 48 3.96 0.13 12.60
C ALA A 48 4.96 -0.95 13.09
N ALA A 49 6.07 -0.52 13.69
CA ALA A 49 7.07 -1.41 14.26
C ALA A 49 6.54 -2.16 15.49
N GLU A 50 5.85 -1.46 16.41
CA GLU A 50 5.26 -2.04 17.61
C GLU A 50 4.17 -3.06 17.27
N VAL A 51 3.29 -2.76 16.32
CA VAL A 51 2.27 -3.69 15.83
C VAL A 51 2.92 -4.91 15.19
N THR A 52 3.97 -4.71 14.39
CA THR A 52 4.73 -5.81 13.78
C THR A 52 5.28 -6.76 14.86
N ASP A 53 5.92 -6.23 15.90
CA ASP A 53 6.50 -7.04 16.97
C ASP A 53 5.44 -7.71 17.84
N TRP A 54 4.30 -7.03 18.04
CA TRP A 54 3.15 -7.58 18.74
C TRP A 54 2.62 -8.86 18.05
N LEU A 55 2.72 -9.01 16.72
CA LEU A 55 2.25 -10.20 16.00
C LEU A 55 2.85 -11.51 16.55
N ASN A 56 4.07 -11.48 17.09
CA ASN A 56 4.73 -12.68 17.59
C ASN A 56 4.04 -13.26 18.84
N MET A 57 3.47 -12.42 19.70
CA MET A 57 2.86 -12.85 20.97
C MET A 57 1.36 -12.65 21.02
N GLY A 58 0.88 -11.55 20.44
CA GLY A 58 -0.52 -11.16 20.52
C GLY A 58 -1.40 -11.83 19.48
N LEU A 59 -0.88 -12.14 18.29
CA LEU A 59 -1.69 -12.68 17.20
C LEU A 59 -2.34 -14.01 17.55
N LEU A 60 -1.62 -14.90 18.23
CA LEU A 60 -2.14 -16.21 18.63
C LEU A 60 -3.39 -16.09 19.52
N SER A 61 -3.47 -15.04 20.34
CA SER A 61 -4.58 -14.84 21.28
C SER A 61 -5.89 -14.43 20.59
N VAL A 62 -5.83 -13.93 19.35
CA VAL A 62 -6.99 -13.47 18.57
C VAL A 62 -7.35 -14.41 17.41
N LEU A 63 -6.51 -15.42 17.16
CA LEU A 63 -6.76 -16.42 16.14
C LEU A 63 -7.83 -17.44 16.56
N PRO A 64 -8.67 -17.94 15.62
CA PRO A 64 -9.57 -19.04 15.91
C PRO A 64 -8.81 -20.28 16.38
N LYS A 65 -9.45 -21.09 17.24
CA LYS A 65 -8.85 -22.32 17.75
C LYS A 65 -8.39 -23.23 16.60
N GLY A 66 -7.12 -23.66 16.66
CA GLY A 66 -6.51 -24.53 15.64
C GLY A 66 -5.98 -23.79 14.41
N VAL A 67 -5.99 -22.45 14.40
CA VAL A 67 -5.33 -21.64 13.39
C VAL A 67 -3.99 -21.16 13.94
N GLU A 68 -2.93 -21.36 13.16
CA GLU A 68 -1.58 -20.88 13.47
C GLU A 68 -1.14 -19.85 12.44
N SER A 69 -0.47 -18.79 12.89
CA SER A 69 0.12 -17.80 12.01
C SER A 69 1.46 -18.28 11.45
N ASN A 70 1.75 -17.95 10.20
CA ASN A 70 3.07 -18.14 9.61
C ASN A 70 3.78 -16.79 9.45
N LEU A 71 4.48 -16.35 10.49
CA LEU A 71 5.19 -15.08 10.51
C LEU A 71 6.44 -15.05 9.61
N SER A 72 6.85 -16.19 9.03
CA SER A 72 7.89 -16.21 7.98
C SER A 72 7.38 -15.72 6.62
N LYS A 73 6.06 -15.57 6.46
CA LYS A 73 5.39 -15.06 5.25
C LYS A 73 4.66 -13.74 5.53
N LEU A 74 5.30 -12.84 6.25
CA LEU A 74 4.72 -11.55 6.62
C LEU A 74 4.90 -10.53 5.49
N ALA A 75 3.82 -9.86 5.08
CA ALA A 75 3.87 -8.75 4.12
C ALA A 75 3.47 -7.44 4.81
N LEU A 76 4.11 -6.34 4.43
CA LEU A 76 3.76 -5.00 4.89
C LEU A 76 3.07 -4.25 3.74
N ALA A 77 1.94 -3.62 4.04
CA ALA A 77 1.19 -2.84 3.07
C ALA A 77 0.80 -1.47 3.63
N GLY A 78 0.72 -0.46 2.77
CA GLY A 78 0.18 0.84 3.15
C GLY A 78 -0.28 1.65 1.94
N HIS A 79 -1.21 2.58 2.16
CA HIS A 79 -1.69 3.54 1.16
C HIS A 79 -1.26 4.96 1.49
N SER A 80 -1.07 5.80 0.48
CA SER A 80 -0.77 7.23 0.66
C SER A 80 0.44 7.45 1.59
N ARG A 81 0.27 8.22 2.66
CA ARG A 81 1.28 8.40 3.71
C ARG A 81 1.65 7.07 4.35
N GLY A 82 0.70 6.18 4.61
CA GLY A 82 0.95 4.83 5.13
C GLY A 82 1.79 3.95 4.22
N GLY A 83 1.68 4.10 2.89
CA GLY A 83 2.57 3.44 1.94
C GLY A 83 4.01 3.91 2.12
N ARG A 84 4.21 5.21 2.36
CA ARG A 84 5.51 5.79 2.67
C ARG A 84 6.00 5.42 4.08
N THR A 85 5.13 5.32 5.08
CA THR A 85 5.45 4.75 6.41
C THR A 85 5.98 3.32 6.26
N ALA A 86 5.33 2.50 5.43
CA ALA A 86 5.74 1.14 5.15
C ALA A 86 7.14 1.07 4.51
N PHE A 87 7.41 1.90 3.50
CA PHE A 87 8.75 2.07 2.94
C PHE A 87 9.77 2.49 4.00
N SER A 88 9.42 3.49 4.82
CA SER A 88 10.32 4.00 5.85
C SER A 88 10.69 2.93 6.88
N LEU A 89 9.74 2.10 7.28
CA LEU A 89 9.98 0.99 8.19
C LEU A 89 10.95 -0.03 7.59
N VAL A 90 10.72 -0.49 6.34
CA VAL A 90 11.61 -1.48 5.72
C VAL A 90 13.00 -0.93 5.39
N LEU A 91 13.13 0.39 5.21
CA LEU A 91 14.41 1.08 5.03
C LEU A 91 15.17 1.29 6.35
N GLY A 92 14.64 0.80 7.47
CA GLY A 92 15.34 0.79 8.76
C GLY A 92 15.20 2.08 9.56
N HIS A 93 14.19 2.91 9.27
CA HIS A 93 13.87 4.07 10.11
C HIS A 93 13.24 3.69 11.46
N ASN A 94 12.93 2.41 11.67
CA ASN A 94 12.75 1.80 12.97
C ASN A 94 13.12 0.30 12.90
N LYS A 95 13.17 -0.38 14.04
CA LYS A 95 13.54 -1.79 14.16
C LYS A 95 12.31 -2.64 14.45
N THR A 96 12.26 -3.81 13.82
CA THR A 96 11.33 -4.88 14.13
C THR A 96 12.10 -6.17 14.44
N ASN A 97 11.52 -7.00 15.28
CA ASN A 97 11.97 -8.36 15.58
C ASN A 97 11.52 -9.36 14.50
N LEU A 98 10.50 -9.02 13.70
CA LEU A 98 10.07 -9.79 12.54
C LEU A 98 10.66 -9.23 11.24
N LYS A 99 10.81 -10.10 10.25
CA LYS A 99 11.21 -9.74 8.89
C LYS A 99 9.98 -9.76 7.98
N PHE A 100 9.95 -8.83 7.02
CA PHE A 100 8.96 -8.83 5.96
C PHE A 100 9.48 -9.59 4.74
N SER A 101 8.60 -10.35 4.11
CA SER A 101 8.85 -11.14 2.90
C SER A 101 8.36 -10.43 1.63
N ALA A 102 7.54 -9.37 1.78
CA ALA A 102 7.07 -8.55 0.68
C ALA A 102 6.65 -7.15 1.17
N LEU A 103 6.76 -6.15 0.30
CA LEU A 103 6.26 -4.79 0.52
C LEU A 103 5.23 -4.42 -0.55
N ILE A 104 4.12 -3.81 -0.13
CA ILE A 104 3.06 -3.31 -1.00
C ILE A 104 2.80 -1.84 -0.67
N ALA A 105 2.83 -0.98 -1.68
CA ALA A 105 2.48 0.43 -1.51
C ALA A 105 1.42 0.83 -2.53
N VAL A 106 0.25 1.23 -2.02
CA VAL A 106 -0.86 1.71 -2.84
C VAL A 106 -0.81 3.23 -2.85
N ASP A 107 -0.48 3.78 -4.00
CA ASP A 107 -0.37 5.20 -4.29
C ASP A 107 0.42 5.98 -3.23
N PRO A 108 1.66 5.54 -2.88
CA PRO A 108 2.41 6.14 -1.78
C PRO A 108 2.78 7.60 -2.04
N VAL A 109 2.84 8.39 -0.96
CA VAL A 109 3.13 9.84 -1.02
C VAL A 109 4.20 10.21 0.01
N ALA A 110 5.29 10.83 -0.45
CA ALA A 110 6.44 11.21 0.38
C ALA A 110 6.36 12.64 0.93
N GLY A 111 5.46 13.49 0.44
CA GLY A 111 5.32 14.87 0.89
C GLY A 111 4.50 15.73 -0.08
N SER A 112 4.64 17.06 0.04
CA SER A 112 3.93 18.01 -0.83
C SER A 112 4.67 18.32 -2.12
N ASP A 113 5.99 18.19 -2.12
CA ASP A 113 6.88 18.45 -3.25
C ASP A 113 8.29 17.90 -2.96
N LYS A 114 9.15 17.89 -3.98
CA LYS A 114 10.52 17.37 -3.92
C LYS A 114 11.38 17.93 -2.77
N SER A 115 11.18 19.20 -2.40
CA SER A 115 11.93 19.88 -1.32
C SER A 115 11.30 19.66 0.06
N SER A 116 9.99 19.41 0.08
CA SER A 116 9.13 19.26 1.26
C SER A 116 8.66 17.82 1.44
N GLN A 117 9.58 16.86 1.34
CA GLN A 117 9.35 15.50 1.85
C GLN A 117 9.10 15.55 3.35
N ILE A 118 8.15 14.75 3.82
CA ILE A 118 7.92 14.51 5.24
C ILE A 118 9.18 13.82 5.81
N SER A 119 9.48 14.02 7.10
CA SER A 119 10.60 13.34 7.76
C SER A 119 10.23 11.92 8.20
N PRO A 120 11.09 10.90 8.04
CA PRO A 120 12.38 10.93 7.36
C PRO A 120 12.24 11.07 5.84
N LYS A 121 13.18 11.80 5.21
CA LYS A 121 13.23 11.95 3.75
C LYS A 121 13.83 10.67 3.16
N ILE A 122 12.98 9.86 2.54
CA ILE A 122 13.40 8.57 2.00
C ILE A 122 13.71 8.64 0.51
N LEU A 123 13.06 9.51 -0.26
CA LEU A 123 13.31 9.63 -1.69
C LEU A 123 14.65 10.35 -1.92
N THR A 124 15.55 9.67 -2.62
CA THR A 124 16.87 10.14 -3.05
C THR A 124 16.87 10.61 -4.50
N TYR A 125 15.86 10.22 -5.28
CA TYR A 125 15.73 10.45 -6.72
C TYR A 125 16.79 9.75 -7.58
N GLU A 126 17.46 8.74 -7.01
CA GLU A 126 18.40 7.90 -7.74
C GLU A 126 17.79 6.52 -8.04
N PRO A 127 17.92 5.99 -9.27
CA PRO A 127 17.35 4.70 -9.61
C PRO A 127 17.90 3.58 -8.73
N SER A 128 17.03 2.70 -8.24
CA SER A 128 17.42 1.54 -7.42
C SER A 128 18.20 1.88 -6.14
N SER A 129 17.99 3.08 -5.58
CA SER A 129 18.62 3.57 -4.34
C SER A 129 18.13 2.85 -3.08
N PHE A 130 16.89 2.37 -3.06
CA PHE A 130 16.30 1.75 -1.89
C PHE A 130 16.96 0.41 -1.60
N ASP A 131 17.57 0.29 -0.41
CA ASP A 131 18.19 -0.96 0.04
C ASP A 131 17.16 -1.92 0.64
N ILE A 132 16.28 -2.41 -0.22
CA ILE A 132 15.16 -3.28 0.11
C ILE A 132 15.44 -4.67 -0.48
N ALA A 133 15.49 -5.69 0.38
CA ALA A 133 15.91 -7.05 0.01
C ALA A 133 14.75 -7.98 -0.41
N MET A 134 13.51 -7.48 -0.36
CA MET A 134 12.29 -8.24 -0.66
C MET A 134 11.58 -7.69 -1.90
N PRO A 135 10.73 -8.50 -2.56
CA PRO A 135 9.90 -8.01 -3.65
C PRO A 135 9.01 -6.85 -3.25
N VAL A 136 8.89 -5.86 -4.15
CA VAL A 136 8.06 -4.66 -3.93
C VAL A 136 6.98 -4.55 -5.00
N LEU A 137 5.75 -4.29 -4.57
CA LEU A 137 4.63 -3.91 -5.42
C LEU A 137 4.25 -2.45 -5.17
N VAL A 138 4.30 -1.63 -6.20
CA VAL A 138 3.77 -0.25 -6.18
C VAL A 138 2.56 -0.18 -7.10
N ILE A 139 1.40 0.26 -6.57
CA ILE A 139 0.20 0.49 -7.36
C ILE A 139 -0.11 1.98 -7.35
N GLY A 140 0.08 2.69 -8.46
CA GLY A 140 -0.22 4.12 -8.57
C GLY A 140 -1.64 4.44 -9.05
N THR A 141 -2.02 5.71 -8.90
CA THR A 141 -3.20 6.28 -9.55
C THR A 141 -2.80 7.29 -10.64
N GLY A 142 -3.59 7.38 -11.71
CA GLY A 142 -3.31 8.30 -12.81
C GLY A 142 -3.76 9.74 -12.57
N LEU A 143 -4.76 9.96 -11.70
CA LEU A 143 -5.29 11.29 -11.38
C LEU A 143 -4.72 11.88 -10.07
N GLY A 144 -3.83 11.16 -9.37
CA GLY A 144 -3.26 11.62 -8.09
C GLY A 144 -2.46 12.93 -8.19
N GLU A 145 -1.85 13.20 -9.35
CA GLU A 145 -1.12 14.45 -9.64
C GLU A 145 -2.05 15.62 -9.99
N GLU A 146 -3.34 15.37 -10.22
CA GLU A 146 -4.31 16.41 -10.53
C GLU A 146 -4.83 17.08 -9.25
N LYS A 147 -4.89 18.41 -9.29
CA LYS A 147 -5.60 19.18 -8.27
C LYS A 147 -7.11 19.00 -8.46
N LYS A 148 -7.85 18.92 -7.35
CA LYS A 148 -9.32 18.87 -7.43
C LYS A 148 -9.89 20.23 -7.81
N ASN A 149 -9.39 21.31 -7.20
CA ASN A 149 -9.70 22.70 -7.52
C ASN A 149 -8.61 23.64 -6.95
N ILE A 150 -8.86 24.96 -6.89
CA ILE A 150 -7.87 25.94 -6.42
C ILE A 150 -7.55 25.78 -4.92
N LEU A 151 -8.51 25.32 -4.10
CA LEU A 151 -8.34 25.17 -2.66
C LEU A 151 -7.73 23.82 -2.27
N PHE A 152 -7.85 22.82 -3.14
CA PHE A 152 -7.38 21.46 -2.87
C PHE A 152 -6.28 21.06 -3.88
N PRO A 153 -5.01 21.09 -3.45
CA PRO A 153 -3.87 20.71 -4.30
C PRO A 153 -3.90 19.21 -4.65
N PRO A 154 -3.00 18.73 -5.52
CA PRO A 154 -2.86 17.30 -5.79
C PRO A 154 -2.60 16.49 -4.52
N CYS A 155 -3.19 15.31 -4.43
CA CYS A 155 -3.02 14.43 -3.27
C CYS A 155 -1.79 13.52 -3.38
N ALA A 156 -1.37 13.20 -4.59
CA ALA A 156 -0.11 12.50 -4.87
C ALA A 156 0.72 13.36 -5.85
N PRO A 157 1.31 14.48 -5.37
CA PRO A 157 2.01 15.42 -6.23
C PRO A 157 3.15 14.76 -6.99
N LYS A 158 3.42 15.30 -8.19
CA LYS A 158 4.57 14.91 -8.99
C LYS A 158 5.87 15.02 -8.18
N ASP A 159 6.82 14.14 -8.46
CA ASP A 159 8.13 14.04 -7.83
C ASP A 159 8.10 13.60 -6.35
N VAL A 160 6.95 13.25 -5.79
CA VAL A 160 6.83 12.67 -4.43
C VAL A 160 5.78 11.56 -4.35
N ASN A 161 5.39 11.01 -5.49
CA ASN A 161 4.35 9.98 -5.61
C ASN A 161 4.93 8.62 -6.03
N HIS A 162 4.03 7.66 -6.21
CA HIS A 162 4.27 6.28 -6.63
C HIS A 162 5.35 6.08 -7.71
N ARG A 163 5.51 7.01 -8.66
CA ARG A 163 6.55 6.92 -9.70
C ARG A 163 7.95 6.93 -9.10
N GLU A 164 8.22 7.83 -8.16
CA GLU A 164 9.54 7.93 -7.51
C GLU A 164 9.78 6.72 -6.61
N PHE A 165 8.77 6.26 -5.88
CA PHE A 165 8.89 5.03 -5.08
C PHE A 165 9.27 3.83 -5.94
N TYR A 166 8.63 3.63 -7.08
CA TYR A 166 8.99 2.54 -7.98
C TYR A 166 10.36 2.73 -8.63
N HIS A 167 10.72 3.95 -9.02
CA HIS A 167 12.02 4.28 -9.60
C HIS A 167 13.19 3.90 -8.67
N GLU A 168 13.02 4.18 -7.38
CA GLU A 168 14.02 3.94 -6.35
C GLU A 168 14.08 2.48 -5.86
N CYS A 169 13.05 1.67 -6.13
CA CYS A 169 13.06 0.24 -5.78
C CYS A 169 14.18 -0.53 -6.51
N LYS A 170 14.82 -1.48 -5.81
CA LYS A 170 15.64 -2.52 -6.45
C LYS A 170 14.74 -3.65 -7.00
N PRO A 171 15.17 -4.36 -8.06
CA PRO A 171 14.51 -5.59 -8.47
C PRO A 171 14.54 -6.66 -7.36
N PRO A 172 13.52 -7.53 -7.23
CA PRO A 172 12.31 -7.56 -8.06
C PRO A 172 11.27 -6.52 -7.61
N CYS A 173 10.82 -5.68 -8.54
CA CYS A 173 9.79 -4.69 -8.29
C CYS A 173 8.75 -4.64 -9.41
N TYR A 174 7.50 -4.35 -9.04
CA TYR A 174 6.33 -4.35 -9.92
C TYR A 174 5.58 -3.04 -9.79
N TYR A 175 5.07 -2.54 -10.90
CA TYR A 175 4.41 -1.25 -10.99
C TYR A 175 3.19 -1.30 -11.89
N PHE A 176 2.05 -0.89 -11.34
CA PHE A 176 0.78 -0.82 -12.04
C PHE A 176 0.13 0.52 -11.75
N VAL A 177 -0.36 1.21 -12.78
CA VAL A 177 -1.09 2.48 -12.57
C VAL A 177 -2.52 2.35 -13.04
N THR A 178 -3.45 2.68 -12.16
CA THR A 178 -4.87 2.77 -12.48
C THR A 178 -5.17 4.13 -13.12
N LYS A 179 -5.06 4.16 -14.45
CA LYS A 179 -4.96 5.40 -15.25
C LYS A 179 -6.07 6.40 -14.98
N ASP A 180 -7.30 5.91 -14.92
CA ASP A 180 -8.51 6.76 -14.91
C ASP A 180 -9.09 6.96 -13.49
N TYR A 181 -8.28 6.76 -12.46
CA TYR A 181 -8.69 6.79 -11.05
C TYR A 181 -7.85 7.74 -10.23
N GLY A 182 -8.46 8.27 -9.16
CA GLY A 182 -7.87 9.19 -8.21
C GLY A 182 -7.37 8.54 -6.94
N HIS A 183 -6.59 9.32 -6.19
CA HIS A 183 -5.85 8.92 -4.99
C HIS A 183 -6.70 8.26 -3.88
N LEU A 184 -8.01 8.50 -3.86
CA LEU A 184 -8.95 7.97 -2.84
C LEU A 184 -10.02 7.05 -3.44
N ASP A 185 -9.91 6.66 -4.72
CA ASP A 185 -10.93 5.83 -5.38
C ASP A 185 -10.83 4.35 -5.03
N MET A 186 -9.77 3.93 -4.34
CA MET A 186 -9.60 2.59 -3.77
C MET A 186 -10.13 2.45 -2.35
N LEU A 187 -10.52 3.55 -1.71
CA LEU A 187 -11.12 3.51 -0.39
C LEU A 187 -12.52 2.88 -0.44
N ASP A 188 -12.95 2.41 0.72
CA ASP A 188 -14.27 1.85 0.92
C ASP A 188 -15.35 2.91 0.84
N ASP A 189 -16.58 2.48 0.55
CA ASP A 189 -17.70 3.39 0.33
C ASP A 189 -18.17 4.09 1.62
N ASP A 190 -17.81 3.56 2.79
CA ASP A 190 -18.05 4.13 4.11
C ASP A 190 -16.92 5.04 4.61
N ALA A 191 -15.84 5.20 3.83
CA ALA A 191 -14.77 6.14 4.14
C ALA A 191 -15.33 7.56 4.36
N PRO A 192 -14.83 8.32 5.35
CA PRO A 192 -15.39 9.61 5.71
C PRO A 192 -15.50 10.56 4.51
N LYS A 193 -16.73 11.00 4.20
CA LYS A 193 -17.02 11.83 3.01
C LYS A 193 -16.19 13.11 2.94
N PHE A 194 -15.80 13.67 4.09
CA PHE A 194 -14.94 14.86 4.15
C PHE A 194 -13.53 14.61 3.60
N MET A 195 -13.03 13.37 3.63
CA MET A 195 -11.73 13.03 3.04
C MET A 195 -11.85 12.80 1.54
N THR A 196 -12.90 12.10 1.10
CA THR A 196 -13.14 11.83 -0.33
C THR A 196 -13.29 13.10 -1.18
N CYS A 197 -13.62 14.24 -0.56
CA CYS A 197 -13.75 15.51 -1.27
C CYS A 197 -12.43 16.28 -1.46
N MET A 198 -11.30 15.78 -0.97
CA MET A 198 -10.02 16.49 -1.05
C MET A 198 -9.26 16.22 -2.35
N CYS A 199 -9.39 15.02 -2.92
CA CYS A 199 -8.61 14.60 -4.08
C CYS A 199 -9.42 14.68 -5.37
N LYS A 200 -8.72 14.77 -6.51
CA LYS A 200 -9.34 14.53 -7.80
C LYS A 200 -9.81 13.08 -7.86
N ASP A 201 -11.07 12.89 -8.18
CA ASP A 201 -11.74 11.61 -8.38
C ASP A 201 -11.86 11.28 -9.87
N GLY A 202 -11.82 9.98 -10.17
CA GLY A 202 -12.19 9.45 -11.48
C GLY A 202 -13.70 9.40 -11.66
N ASN A 203 -14.15 9.44 -12.92
CA ASN A 203 -15.57 9.34 -13.24
C ASN A 203 -16.07 7.87 -13.30
N ASN A 204 -15.19 6.91 -13.06
CA ASN A 204 -15.49 5.49 -13.17
C ASN A 204 -15.98 4.89 -11.84
N CYS A 205 -16.56 3.70 -11.92
CA CYS A 205 -17.02 2.95 -10.75
C CYS A 205 -15.84 2.58 -9.83
N LYS A 206 -15.88 3.00 -8.55
CA LYS A 206 -14.85 2.71 -7.53
C LYS A 206 -14.73 1.23 -7.18
N ASP A 207 -15.80 0.47 -7.29
CA ASP A 207 -15.77 -0.98 -7.11
C ASP A 207 -14.86 -1.68 -8.14
N LYS A 208 -14.76 -1.16 -9.38
CA LYS A 208 -13.76 -1.65 -10.34
C LYS A 208 -12.33 -1.36 -9.88
N MET A 209 -12.07 -0.17 -9.31
CA MET A 209 -10.77 0.19 -8.74
C MET A 209 -10.37 -0.78 -7.62
N ARG A 210 -11.25 -0.96 -6.64
CA ARG A 210 -11.03 -1.89 -5.51
C ARG A 210 -10.75 -3.32 -5.99
N ARG A 211 -11.56 -3.84 -6.91
CA ARG A 211 -11.33 -5.18 -7.50
C ARG A 211 -9.99 -5.29 -8.22
N THR A 212 -9.60 -4.28 -9.00
CA THR A 212 -8.31 -4.30 -9.69
C THR A 212 -7.15 -4.29 -8.69
N VAL A 213 -7.14 -3.32 -7.75
CA VAL A 213 -6.08 -3.21 -6.72
C VAL A 213 -5.93 -4.53 -5.97
N ALA A 214 -7.06 -5.07 -5.49
CA ALA A 214 -7.04 -6.26 -4.68
C ALA A 214 -6.66 -7.52 -5.47
N GLY A 215 -7.08 -7.62 -6.75
CA GLY A 215 -6.64 -8.67 -7.66
C GLY A 215 -5.13 -8.66 -7.89
N ILE A 216 -4.53 -7.47 -8.11
CA ILE A 216 -3.08 -7.31 -8.27
C ILE A 216 -2.36 -7.68 -6.97
N VAL A 217 -2.82 -7.17 -5.83
CA VAL A 217 -2.23 -7.48 -4.51
C VAL A 217 -2.24 -8.98 -4.24
N VAL A 218 -3.35 -9.67 -4.52
CA VAL A 218 -3.43 -11.12 -4.29
C VAL A 218 -2.60 -11.92 -5.27
N ALA A 219 -2.57 -11.54 -6.55
CA ALA A 219 -1.69 -12.16 -7.54
C ALA A 219 -0.22 -12.01 -7.15
N PHE A 220 0.18 -10.83 -6.68
CA PHE A 220 1.52 -10.55 -6.18
C PHE A 220 1.87 -11.39 -4.94
N LEU A 221 1.00 -11.37 -3.91
CA LEU A 221 1.23 -12.15 -2.70
C LEU A 221 1.30 -13.66 -2.96
N LYS A 222 0.48 -14.19 -3.89
CA LYS A 222 0.57 -15.59 -4.31
C LYS A 222 1.91 -15.89 -4.98
N ALA A 223 2.37 -15.00 -5.86
CA ALA A 223 3.66 -15.16 -6.54
C ALA A 223 4.83 -15.17 -5.54
N VAL A 224 4.87 -14.21 -4.62
CA VAL A 224 6.07 -13.97 -3.78
C VAL A 224 6.07 -14.74 -2.46
N LEU A 225 4.91 -15.12 -1.93
CA LEU A 225 4.82 -15.87 -0.68
C LEU A 225 4.53 -17.36 -0.89
N ASN A 226 3.91 -17.75 -2.02
CA ASN A 226 3.50 -19.13 -2.28
C ASN A 226 4.12 -19.71 -3.57
N GLU A 227 4.97 -18.96 -4.26
CA GLU A 227 5.60 -19.37 -5.54
C GLU A 227 4.57 -19.70 -6.65
N GLU A 228 3.36 -19.12 -6.54
CA GLU A 228 2.27 -19.28 -7.49
C GLU A 228 2.09 -18.00 -8.32
N ASP A 229 2.92 -17.81 -9.35
CA ASP A 229 3.01 -16.56 -10.11
C ASP A 229 2.12 -16.50 -11.38
N GLY A 230 1.30 -17.53 -11.62
CA GLY A 230 0.44 -17.63 -12.80
C GLY A 230 -0.43 -16.41 -13.03
N ASP A 231 -1.18 -15.99 -12.01
CA ASP A 231 -2.09 -14.84 -12.07
C ASP A 231 -1.32 -13.54 -12.33
N LEU A 232 -0.18 -13.33 -11.65
CA LEU A 232 0.62 -12.12 -11.79
C LEU A 232 1.22 -12.00 -13.19
N ARG A 233 1.76 -13.10 -13.74
CA ARG A 233 2.27 -13.13 -15.12
C ARG A 233 1.20 -12.83 -16.14
N VAL A 234 -0.03 -13.31 -15.93
CA VAL A 234 -1.16 -13.04 -16.82
C VAL A 234 -1.51 -11.55 -16.80
N ILE A 235 -1.60 -10.92 -15.63
CA ILE A 235 -1.89 -9.48 -15.52
C ILE A 235 -0.78 -8.64 -16.17
N LEU A 236 0.49 -9.01 -15.97
CA LEU A 236 1.63 -8.33 -16.61
C LEU A 236 1.61 -8.44 -18.14
N LYS A 237 1.23 -9.61 -18.68
CA LYS A 237 1.21 -9.87 -20.12
C LYS A 237 -0.01 -9.28 -20.82
N ASP A 238 -1.17 -9.32 -20.17
CA ASP A 238 -2.43 -8.80 -20.70
C ASP A 238 -3.15 -7.96 -19.64
N PRO A 239 -2.71 -6.70 -19.44
CA PRO A 239 -3.28 -5.82 -18.42
C PRO A 239 -4.75 -5.46 -18.68
N LYS A 240 -5.28 -5.74 -19.89
CA LYS A 240 -6.68 -5.52 -20.25
C LYS A 240 -7.64 -6.48 -19.53
N LEU A 241 -7.12 -7.52 -18.89
CA LEU A 241 -7.90 -8.43 -18.06
C LEU A 241 -8.32 -7.80 -16.72
N ALA A 242 -7.67 -6.71 -16.30
CA ALA A 242 -8.09 -5.96 -15.12
C ALA A 242 -9.42 -5.25 -15.35
N ALA A 243 -10.16 -4.99 -14.26
CA ALA A 243 -11.44 -4.28 -14.34
C ALA A 243 -11.29 -2.79 -14.70
N THR A 244 -10.06 -2.26 -14.63
CA THR A 244 -9.69 -0.87 -14.89
C THR A 244 -8.60 -0.79 -15.94
N THR A 245 -8.46 0.36 -16.59
CA THR A 245 -7.31 0.64 -17.47
C THR A 245 -6.03 0.71 -16.64
N LEU A 246 -5.11 -0.23 -16.88
CA LEU A 246 -3.78 -0.22 -16.30
C LEU A 246 -2.76 0.36 -17.29
N ASP A 247 -2.15 1.49 -16.96
CA ASP A 247 -1.19 2.19 -17.81
C ASP A 247 -0.38 3.24 -17.01
N PRO A 248 0.94 3.08 -16.82
CA PRO A 248 1.76 1.96 -17.29
C PRO A 248 1.59 0.66 -16.46
N VAL A 249 2.10 -0.44 -17.02
CA VAL A 249 2.34 -1.72 -16.35
C VAL A 249 3.78 -2.14 -16.60
N GLU A 250 4.57 -2.24 -15.53
CA GLU A 250 6.02 -2.45 -15.61
C GLU A 250 6.49 -3.42 -14.51
N ASN A 251 7.60 -4.10 -14.77
CA ASN A 251 8.32 -4.85 -13.77
C ASN A 251 9.82 -4.88 -14.06
N ARG A 252 10.64 -4.96 -13.01
CA ARG A 252 12.07 -5.24 -13.09
C ARG A 252 12.37 -6.45 -12.22
N LEU A 253 13.03 -7.47 -12.77
CA LEU A 253 13.30 -8.74 -12.08
C LEU A 253 14.78 -8.98 -11.77
N ALA A 254 15.69 -8.31 -12.50
CA ALA A 254 17.14 -8.35 -12.32
C ALA A 254 17.74 -7.01 -12.78
#